data_AF-U2IL12-F1
#
_entry.id   AF-U2IL12-F1
#
_cell.length_a   1.000
_cell.length_b   1.000
_cell.length_c   1.000
_cell.angle_alpha   90.00
_cell.angle_beta   90.00
_cell.angle_gamma   90.00
#
_symmetry.space_group_name_H-M   'P 1'
#
loop_
_entity.id
_entity.type
_entity.pdbx_description
1 polymer ?
#
loop_
_entity_poly.entity_id
_entity_poly.type
_entity_poly.pdbx_seq_one_letter_code
_entity_poly.pdbx_strand_id
1 'polypeptide(L)'
;KKPMILALKANVQEIAQTFQTAYPNAKLLYPGKNDFTPDKRQRIFHDIKNNNWDCIVLTHDQFGMIPQSDEIQQKILQGELDSVEENLEVLRQQGRSISRAMEKGLVKRQMNLQAKLDEIKFKIENRKDDIVDFKTMGIDHLFVDESHTFKNLMFNTRHDRVAGVG
;
A
#
# COMPACT_ATOMS: atom_id res chain seq x y z
N LYS A 1 10.88 -14.49 14.01
CA LYS A 1 10.61 -14.13 12.61
C LYS A 1 9.12 -14.37 12.38
N LYS A 2 8.39 -13.39 11.84
CA LYS A 2 6.94 -13.34 11.60
C LYS A 2 6.70 -13.15 10.08
N PRO A 3 6.88 -14.20 9.26
CA PRO A 3 6.68 -14.13 7.82
C PRO A 3 5.19 -13.99 7.45
N MET A 4 4.93 -13.36 6.32
CA MET A 4 3.60 -13.22 5.72
C MET A 4 3.60 -13.79 4.30
N ILE A 5 2.62 -14.64 3.98
CA ILE A 5 2.38 -15.20 2.65
C ILE A 5 1.12 -14.55 2.07
N LEU A 6 1.25 -13.96 0.90
CA LEU A 6 0.16 -13.41 0.10
C LEU A 6 -0.18 -14.39 -1.01
N ALA A 7 -1.46 -14.75 -1.12
CA ALA A 7 -1.91 -15.67 -2.15
C ALA A 7 -3.28 -15.30 -2.74
N LEU A 8 -3.60 -15.95 -3.86
CA LEU A 8 -4.95 -15.87 -4.43
C LEU A 8 -5.98 -16.42 -3.46
N LYS A 9 -7.16 -15.80 -3.46
CA LYS A 9 -8.30 -16.19 -2.61
C LYS A 9 -8.70 -17.66 -2.71
N ALA A 10 -8.53 -18.27 -3.89
CA ALA A 10 -8.79 -19.69 -4.09
C ALA A 10 -7.74 -20.59 -3.41
N ASN A 11 -6.51 -20.11 -3.26
CA ASN A 11 -5.35 -20.91 -2.86
C ASN A 11 -5.03 -20.77 -1.36
N VAL A 12 -5.49 -19.71 -0.70
CA VAL A 12 -5.07 -19.41 0.69
C VAL A 12 -5.42 -20.55 1.66
N GLN A 13 -6.57 -21.22 1.46
CA GLN A 13 -6.98 -22.33 2.31
C GLN A 13 -6.06 -23.54 2.14
N GLU A 14 -5.69 -23.87 0.90
CA GLU A 14 -4.78 -24.97 0.61
C GLU A 14 -3.39 -24.69 1.21
N ILE A 15 -2.86 -23.48 0.99
CA ILE A 15 -1.58 -23.05 1.55
C ILE A 15 -1.57 -23.15 3.08
N ALA A 16 -2.64 -22.70 3.74
CA ALA A 16 -2.77 -22.79 5.20
C ALA A 16 -2.77 -24.25 5.68
N GLN A 17 -3.51 -25.13 5.00
CA GLN A 17 -3.56 -26.56 5.33
C GLN A 17 -2.21 -27.25 5.11
N THR A 18 -1.53 -26.97 4.00
CA THR A 18 -0.20 -27.49 3.72
C THR A 18 0.81 -27.01 4.76
N PHE A 19 0.78 -25.72 5.13
CA PHE A 19 1.66 -25.17 6.16
C PHE A 19 1.44 -25.86 7.51
N GLN A 20 0.18 -26.03 7.92
CA GLN A 20 -0.15 -26.68 9.19
C GLN A 20 0.19 -28.18 9.19
N THR A 21 0.11 -28.85 8.04
CA THR A 21 0.54 -30.25 7.90
C THR A 21 2.05 -30.38 8.02
N ALA A 22 2.80 -29.49 7.37
CA ALA A 22 4.27 -29.48 7.42
C ALA A 22 4.80 -29.06 8.79
N TYR A 23 4.10 -28.14 9.47
CA TYR A 23 4.49 -27.58 10.77
C TYR A 23 3.31 -27.62 11.77
N PRO A 24 2.96 -28.79 12.33
CA PRO A 24 1.77 -28.96 13.17
C PRO A 24 1.75 -28.10 14.44
N ASN A 25 2.93 -27.74 14.96
CA ASN A 25 3.07 -26.96 16.18
C ASN A 25 3.21 -25.45 15.94
N ALA A 26 3.21 -25.00 14.68
CA ALA A 26 3.37 -23.59 14.34
C ALA A 26 2.07 -22.81 14.54
N LYS A 27 2.19 -21.59 15.08
CA LYS A 27 1.11 -20.63 15.20
C LYS A 27 0.85 -19.98 13.84
N LEU A 28 -0.23 -20.40 13.20
CA LEU A 28 -0.67 -19.92 11.90
C LEU A 28 -1.88 -18.99 12.04
N LEU A 29 -1.78 -17.78 11.49
CA LEU A 29 -2.93 -16.89 11.33
C LEU A 29 -3.40 -16.93 9.87
N TYR A 30 -4.62 -17.41 9.65
CA TYR A 30 -5.27 -17.42 8.33
C TYR A 30 -6.74 -17.00 8.46
N PRO A 31 -7.05 -15.70 8.29
CA PRO A 31 -8.41 -15.18 8.41
C PRO A 31 -9.29 -15.55 7.21
N GLY A 32 -10.51 -16.00 7.49
CA GLY A 32 -11.48 -16.30 6.44
C GLY A 32 -12.01 -15.05 5.74
N LYS A 33 -12.71 -15.25 4.62
CA LYS A 33 -13.31 -14.15 3.83
C LYS A 33 -14.24 -13.25 4.66
N ASN A 34 -14.94 -13.81 5.66
CA ASN A 34 -15.91 -13.09 6.50
C ASN A 34 -15.30 -12.46 7.75
N ASP A 35 -13.97 -12.59 7.93
CA ASP A 35 -13.26 -12.07 9.10
C ASP A 35 -12.64 -10.70 8.84
N PHE A 36 -12.62 -10.23 7.59
CA PHE A 36 -12.10 -8.92 7.19
C PHE A 36 -13.18 -7.84 7.00
N THR A 37 -14.30 -7.93 7.72
CA THR A 37 -15.25 -6.81 7.80
C THR A 37 -14.61 -5.62 8.53
N PRO A 38 -15.07 -4.37 8.33
CA PRO A 38 -14.46 -3.20 8.96
C PRO A 38 -14.30 -3.29 10.48
N ASP A 39 -15.28 -3.83 11.17
CA ASP A 39 -15.23 -3.98 12.63
C ASP A 39 -14.28 -5.09 13.09
N LYS A 40 -14.14 -6.16 12.29
CA LYS A 40 -13.32 -7.33 12.64
C LYS A 40 -11.86 -7.18 12.24
N ARG A 41 -11.56 -6.48 11.14
CA ARG A 41 -10.17 -6.34 10.65
C ARG A 41 -9.27 -5.61 11.65
N GLN A 42 -9.81 -4.66 12.43
CA GLN A 42 -9.02 -3.97 13.46
C GLN A 42 -8.51 -4.96 14.51
N ARG A 43 -9.38 -5.87 14.97
CA ARG A 43 -8.98 -6.95 15.88
C ARG A 43 -7.88 -7.82 15.26
N ILE A 44 -7.99 -8.18 13.98
CA ILE A 44 -6.97 -8.96 13.28
C ILE A 44 -5.64 -8.20 13.22
N PHE A 45 -5.66 -6.89 12.95
CA PHE A 45 -4.44 -6.08 12.89
C PHE A 45 -3.74 -6.01 14.25
N HIS A 46 -4.49 -5.79 15.33
CA HIS A 46 -3.95 -5.86 16.69
C HIS A 46 -3.43 -7.27 17.03
N ASP A 47 -4.12 -8.33 16.57
CA ASP A 47 -3.70 -9.71 16.77
C ASP A 47 -2.38 -10.03 16.04
N ILE A 48 -2.21 -9.52 14.81
CA ILE A 48 -0.94 -9.59 14.08
C ILE A 48 0.16 -8.84 14.84
N LYS A 49 -0.10 -7.61 15.29
CA LYS A 49 0.88 -6.76 16.00
C LYS A 49 1.35 -7.39 17.31
N ASN A 50 0.40 -7.80 18.14
CA ASN A 50 0.65 -8.14 19.55
C ASN A 50 1.05 -9.59 19.79
N ASN A 51 0.83 -10.48 18.82
CA ASN A 51 1.17 -11.90 18.97
C ASN A 51 2.37 -12.34 18.12
N ASN A 52 3.06 -13.36 18.62
CA ASN A 52 4.14 -14.04 17.92
C ASN A 52 3.54 -15.15 17.05
N TRP A 53 3.31 -14.82 15.78
CA TRP A 53 2.89 -15.75 14.74
C TRP A 53 4.11 -16.34 14.04
N ASP A 54 4.07 -17.64 13.77
CA ASP A 54 5.09 -18.34 13.00
C ASP A 54 4.85 -18.17 11.50
N CYS A 55 3.60 -17.94 11.08
CA CYS A 55 3.25 -17.51 9.74
C CYS A 55 1.88 -16.83 9.71
N ILE A 56 1.74 -15.83 8.85
CA ILE A 56 0.46 -15.17 8.55
C ILE A 56 0.16 -15.39 7.07
N VAL A 57 -1.05 -15.83 6.74
CA VAL A 57 -1.46 -16.05 5.35
C VAL A 57 -2.67 -15.17 5.06
N LEU A 58 -2.55 -14.30 4.06
CA LEU A 58 -3.59 -13.36 3.64
C LEU A 58 -3.83 -13.44 2.14
N THR A 59 -5.03 -13.02 1.72
CA THR A 59 -5.26 -12.71 0.30
C THR A 59 -4.59 -11.39 -0.08
N HIS A 60 -4.40 -11.17 -1.39
CA HIS A 60 -3.95 -9.87 -1.91
C HIS A 60 -4.87 -8.72 -1.47
N ASP A 61 -6.19 -8.93 -1.52
CA ASP A 61 -7.19 -7.94 -1.10
C ASP A 61 -7.04 -7.61 0.40
N GLN A 62 -6.87 -8.62 1.25
CA GLN A 62 -6.73 -8.44 2.70
C GLN A 62 -5.45 -7.68 3.04
N PHE A 63 -4.35 -7.97 2.35
CA PHE A 63 -3.10 -7.23 2.47
C PHE A 63 -3.25 -5.76 2.05
N GLY A 64 -3.95 -5.50 0.95
CA GLY A 64 -4.25 -4.14 0.47
C GLY A 64 -5.07 -3.29 1.46
N MET A 65 -5.73 -3.92 2.43
CA MET A 65 -6.46 -3.22 3.51
C MET A 65 -5.57 -2.84 4.70
N ILE A 66 -4.33 -3.32 4.78
CA ILE A 66 -3.41 -2.98 5.86
C ILE A 66 -2.95 -1.52 5.68
N PRO A 67 -3.09 -0.66 6.71
CA PRO A 67 -2.63 0.72 6.63
C PRO A 67 -1.10 0.80 6.46
N GLN A 68 -0.66 1.77 5.66
CA GLN A 68 0.74 2.20 5.66
C GLN A 68 0.96 3.20 6.79
N SER A 69 2.21 3.32 7.27
CA SER A 69 2.53 4.36 8.25
C SER A 69 2.40 5.74 7.62
N ASP A 70 1.95 6.73 8.40
CA ASP A 70 1.73 8.09 7.88
C ASP A 70 3.02 8.69 7.31
N GLU A 71 4.20 8.36 7.86
CA GLU A 71 5.49 8.82 7.35
C GLU A 71 5.81 8.28 5.96
N ILE A 72 5.46 7.01 5.71
CA ILE A 72 5.63 6.41 4.38
C ILE A 72 4.64 7.04 3.41
N GLN A 73 3.40 7.25 3.81
CA GLN A 73 2.40 7.95 3.00
C GLN A 73 2.85 9.38 2.66
N GLN A 74 3.35 10.12 3.64
CA GLN A 74 3.90 11.47 3.45
C GLN A 74 5.03 11.44 2.44
N LYS A 75 5.99 10.51 2.57
CA LYS A 75 7.12 10.39 1.65
C LYS A 75 6.65 10.12 0.21
N ILE A 76 5.69 9.23 0.03
CA ILE A 76 5.14 8.88 -1.30
C ILE A 76 4.43 10.09 -1.92
N LEU A 77 3.55 10.75 -1.16
CA LEU A 77 2.80 11.89 -1.65
C LEU A 77 3.67 13.11 -1.92
N GLN A 78 4.72 13.32 -1.12
CA GLN A 78 5.69 14.37 -1.36
C GLN A 78 6.45 14.10 -2.67
N GLY A 79 6.93 12.88 -2.88
CA GLY A 79 7.58 12.52 -4.16
C GLY A 79 6.65 12.65 -5.37
N GLU A 80 5.35 12.36 -5.21
CA GLU A 80 4.36 12.59 -6.26
C GLU A 80 4.15 14.08 -6.53
N LEU A 81 4.06 14.91 -5.48
CA LEU A 81 3.92 16.35 -5.59
C LEU A 81 5.13 16.97 -6.29
N ASP A 82 6.35 16.63 -5.84
CA ASP A 82 7.61 17.10 -6.42
C ASP A 82 7.66 16.76 -7.93
N SER A 83 7.22 15.56 -8.30
CA SER A 83 7.14 15.14 -9.71
C SER A 83 6.13 15.96 -10.51
N VAL A 84 4.98 16.33 -9.94
CA VAL A 84 3.97 17.17 -10.62
C VAL A 84 4.50 18.59 -10.82
N GLU A 85 5.17 19.14 -9.82
CA GLU A 85 5.77 20.48 -9.87
C GLU A 85 6.88 20.58 -10.92
N GLU A 86 7.79 19.61 -10.94
CA GLU A 86 8.86 19.55 -11.93
C GLU A 86 8.28 19.47 -13.36
N ASN A 87 7.26 18.63 -13.57
CA ASN A 87 6.61 18.51 -14.87
C ASN A 87 5.94 19.82 -15.31
N LEU A 88 5.28 20.54 -14.40
CA LEU A 88 4.68 21.84 -14.69
C LEU A 88 5.73 22.88 -15.09
N GLU A 89 6.86 22.91 -14.39
CA GLU A 89 7.95 23.83 -14.68
C GLU A 89 8.55 23.58 -16.06
N VAL A 90 8.87 22.32 -16.37
CA VAL A 90 9.42 21.93 -17.69
C VAL A 90 8.47 22.29 -18.81
N LEU A 91 7.17 22.00 -18.66
CA LEU A 91 6.17 22.32 -19.69
C LEU A 91 6.04 23.84 -19.92
N ARG A 92 6.15 24.65 -18.86
CA ARG A 92 6.16 26.12 -18.97
C ARG A 92 7.42 26.63 -19.67
N GLN A 93 8.58 26.04 -19.41
CA GLN A 93 9.85 26.42 -20.03
C GLN A 93 9.96 26.01 -21.50
N GLN A 94 9.44 24.84 -21.89
CA GLN A 94 9.55 24.31 -23.26
C GLN A 94 8.67 25.05 -24.29
N GLY A 95 7.82 25.99 -23.87
CA GLY A 95 7.01 26.82 -24.77
C GLY A 95 6.01 26.04 -25.65
N ARG A 96 5.90 24.71 -25.49
CA ARG A 96 4.84 23.91 -26.09
C ARG A 96 3.52 24.40 -25.52
N SER A 97 2.56 24.70 -26.39
CA SER A 97 1.23 25.14 -25.98
C SER A 97 0.53 24.02 -25.21
N ILE A 98 0.73 23.96 -23.88
CA ILE A 98 -0.10 23.18 -22.98
C ILE A 98 -1.53 23.69 -23.17
N SER A 99 -2.48 22.79 -23.42
CA SER A 99 -3.88 23.20 -23.40
C SER A 99 -4.20 23.77 -22.00
N ARG A 100 -4.92 24.89 -21.94
CA ARG A 100 -5.39 25.46 -20.65
C ARG A 100 -6.10 24.42 -19.77
N ALA A 101 -6.75 23.42 -20.38
CA ALA A 101 -7.39 22.33 -19.67
C ALA A 101 -6.39 21.40 -18.96
N MET A 102 -5.25 21.10 -19.61
CA MET A 102 -4.20 20.25 -19.05
C MET A 102 -3.47 20.97 -17.92
N GLU A 103 -3.11 22.24 -18.09
CA GLU A 103 -2.50 23.04 -17.01
C GLU A 103 -3.44 23.12 -15.80
N LYS A 104 -4.73 23.40 -16.01
CA LYS A 104 -5.73 23.42 -14.94
C LYS A 104 -5.84 22.06 -14.24
N GLY A 105 -5.72 20.95 -14.98
CA GLY A 105 -5.73 19.59 -14.43
C GLY A 105 -4.53 19.33 -13.52
N LEU A 106 -3.33 19.71 -13.94
CA LEU A 106 -2.10 19.57 -13.16
C LEU A 106 -2.10 20.44 -11.90
N VAL A 107 -2.53 21.70 -12.00
CA VAL A 107 -2.69 22.59 -10.84
C VAL A 107 -3.69 22.01 -9.84
N LYS A 108 -4.83 21.49 -10.32
CA LYS A 108 -5.81 20.82 -9.43
C LYS A 108 -5.20 19.58 -8.75
N ARG A 109 -4.40 18.79 -9.46
CA ARG A 109 -3.70 17.63 -8.88
C ARG A 109 -2.71 18.07 -7.80
N GLN A 110 -1.90 19.10 -8.08
CA GLN A 110 -0.97 19.69 -7.12
C GLN A 110 -1.69 20.13 -5.83
N MET A 111 -2.78 20.90 -5.96
CA MET A 111 -3.58 21.34 -4.81
C MET A 111 -4.15 20.18 -4.00
N ASN A 112 -4.63 19.12 -4.67
CA ASN A 112 -5.15 17.93 -3.99
C ASN A 112 -4.05 17.15 -3.25
N LEU A 113 -2.85 17.04 -3.84
CA LEU A 113 -1.71 16.38 -3.20
C LEU A 113 -1.24 17.19 -1.98
N GLN A 114 -1.15 18.51 -2.11
CA GLN A 114 -0.81 19.40 -1.00
C GLN A 114 -1.82 19.26 0.16
N ALA A 115 -3.12 19.31 -0.14
CA ALA A 115 -4.15 19.15 0.89
C ALA A 115 -4.06 17.80 1.63
N LYS A 116 -3.78 16.70 0.91
CA LYS A 116 -3.56 15.38 1.52
C LYS A 116 -2.29 15.33 2.37
N LEU A 117 -1.22 15.97 1.92
CA LEU A 117 0.03 16.07 2.68
C LEU A 117 -0.18 16.83 3.98
N ASP A 118 -0.92 17.93 3.95
CA ASP A 118 -1.21 18.72 5.15
C ASP A 118 -2.11 17.95 6.13
N GLU A 119 -3.07 17.16 5.63
CA GLU A 119 -3.86 16.24 6.47
C GLU A 119 -2.96 15.19 7.16
N ILE A 120 -2.00 14.61 6.43
CA ILE A 120 -1.08 13.61 6.97
C ILE A 120 -0.12 14.22 7.98
N LYS A 121 0.42 15.42 7.71
CA LYS A 121 1.26 16.16 8.67
C LYS A 121 0.50 16.41 9.97
N PHE A 122 -0.75 16.87 9.86
CA PHE A 122 -1.61 17.06 11.02
C PHE A 122 -1.85 15.74 11.80
N LYS A 123 -2.05 14.62 11.11
CA LYS A 123 -2.18 13.29 11.75
C LYS A 123 -0.91 12.88 12.49
N ILE A 124 0.26 13.14 11.92
CA ILE A 124 1.56 12.83 12.54
C ILE A 124 1.76 13.69 13.80
N GLU A 125 1.48 14.99 13.72
CA GLU A 125 1.61 15.92 14.85
C GLU A 125 0.64 15.59 16.00
N ASN A 126 -0.56 15.12 15.67
CA ASN A 126 -1.61 14.78 16.64
C ASN A 126 -1.73 13.26 16.86
N ARG A 127 -0.69 12.50 16.51
CA ARG A 127 -0.75 11.04 16.51
C ARG A 127 -1.02 10.51 17.92
N LYS A 128 -1.88 9.48 17.98
CA LYS A 128 -2.07 8.65 19.17
C LYS A 128 -1.27 7.35 19.01
N ASP A 129 -0.72 6.83 20.11
CA ASP A 129 0.21 5.68 20.11
C ASP A 129 -0.38 4.34 19.61
N ASP A 130 -1.71 4.23 19.44
CA ASP A 130 -2.38 2.95 19.18
C ASP A 130 -2.71 2.67 17.71
N ILE A 131 -2.20 3.46 16.76
CA ILE A 131 -2.43 3.19 15.33
C ILE A 131 -1.63 1.93 14.94
N VAL A 132 -2.33 0.95 14.34
CA VAL A 132 -1.71 -0.26 13.79
C VAL A 132 -1.54 -0.10 12.28
N ASP A 133 -0.29 -0.20 11.83
CA ASP A 133 0.12 -0.16 10.43
C ASP A 133 1.04 -1.35 10.09
N PHE A 134 1.37 -1.51 8.82
CA PHE A 134 2.24 -2.60 8.36
C PHE A 134 3.62 -2.63 9.06
N LYS A 135 4.19 -1.46 9.39
CA LYS A 135 5.51 -1.35 10.03
C LYS A 135 5.46 -1.86 11.48
N THR A 136 4.43 -1.45 12.22
CA THR A 136 4.22 -1.83 13.63
C THR A 136 3.82 -3.31 13.80
N MET A 137 3.25 -3.94 12.76
CA MET A 137 2.93 -5.38 12.78
C MET A 137 4.16 -6.28 12.96
N GLY A 138 5.36 -5.78 12.61
CA GLY A 138 6.61 -6.51 12.78
C GLY A 138 6.77 -7.69 11.83
N ILE A 139 6.22 -7.59 10.61
CA ILE A 139 6.44 -8.55 9.53
C ILE A 139 7.88 -8.43 9.03
N ASP A 140 8.62 -9.54 8.99
CA ASP A 140 10.03 -9.53 8.59
C ASP A 140 10.28 -10.12 7.21
N HIS A 141 9.37 -10.95 6.68
CA HIS A 141 9.43 -11.48 5.33
C HIS A 141 8.04 -11.44 4.67
N LEU A 142 8.00 -11.08 3.39
CA LEU A 142 6.80 -11.09 2.58
C LEU A 142 6.99 -12.01 1.37
N PHE A 143 6.20 -13.08 1.29
CA PHE A 143 6.15 -13.99 0.16
C PHE A 143 4.90 -13.67 -0.65
N VAL A 144 5.04 -13.49 -1.95
CA VAL A 144 3.94 -13.07 -2.82
C VAL A 144 3.77 -14.09 -3.93
N ASP A 145 2.74 -14.91 -3.80
CA ASP A 145 2.25 -15.75 -4.90
C ASP A 145 1.61 -14.85 -5.97
N GLU A 146 1.70 -15.26 -7.23
CA GLU A 146 1.24 -14.45 -8.37
C GLU A 146 1.72 -12.99 -8.37
N SER A 147 2.97 -12.78 -7.96
CA SER A 147 3.60 -11.46 -7.91
C SER A 147 3.54 -10.69 -9.23
N HIS A 148 3.37 -11.38 -10.35
CA HIS A 148 3.21 -10.80 -11.67
C HIS A 148 2.00 -9.86 -11.77
N THR A 149 0.97 -10.06 -10.96
CA THR A 149 -0.21 -9.20 -10.87
C THR A 149 0.11 -7.77 -10.41
N PHE A 150 1.26 -7.57 -9.75
CA PHE A 150 1.75 -6.27 -9.29
C PHE A 150 2.76 -5.62 -10.23
N LYS A 151 3.00 -6.17 -11.44
CA LYS A 151 4.01 -5.65 -12.38
C LYS A 151 3.63 -4.30 -13.00
N ASN A 152 2.35 -3.97 -13.08
CA ASN A 152 1.86 -2.72 -13.68
C ASN A 152 1.70 -1.62 -12.61
N LEU A 153 2.78 -1.31 -11.91
CA LEU A 153 2.84 -0.11 -11.08
C LEU A 153 2.70 1.12 -12.00
N MET A 154 1.81 2.05 -11.67
CA MET A 154 1.68 3.29 -12.45
C MET A 154 3.03 4.01 -12.49
N PHE A 155 3.61 4.12 -13.69
CA PHE A 155 4.76 4.97 -13.94
C PHE A 155 4.26 6.34 -14.39
N ASN A 156 4.63 7.41 -13.67
CA ASN A 156 4.45 8.77 -14.19
C ASN A 156 5.51 8.99 -15.29
N THR A 157 5.18 8.73 -16.56
CA THR A 157 6.08 9.07 -17.66
C THR A 157 6.00 10.56 -17.97
N ARG A 158 7.17 11.20 -18.12
CA ARG A 158 7.31 12.60 -18.55
C ARG A 158 6.81 12.86 -19.99
N HIS A 159 6.38 11.84 -20.71
CA HIS A 159 5.91 11.91 -22.09
C HIS A 159 4.55 11.23 -22.20
N ASP A 160 3.58 11.91 -22.82
CA ASP A 160 2.32 11.31 -23.25
C ASP A 160 2.61 10.32 -24.40
N ARG A 161 2.08 9.09 -24.29
CA ARG A 161 2.17 8.02 -25.31
C ARG A 161 3.57 7.48 -25.61
N VAL A 162 4.33 7.13 -24.57
CA VAL A 162 5.48 6.22 -24.76
C VAL A 162 4.93 4.80 -24.85
N ALA A 163 4.98 4.21 -26.05
CA ALA A 163 4.61 2.82 -26.23
C ALA A 163 5.46 1.92 -25.32
N GLY A 164 4.81 1.05 -24.54
CA GLY A 164 5.49 0.11 -23.65
C GLY A 164 5.78 0.61 -22.23
N VAL A 165 5.22 1.76 -21.83
CA VAL A 165 5.21 2.15 -20.41
C VAL A 165 3.77 2.17 -19.90
N GLY A 166 3.36 1.04 -19.31
CA GLY A 166 2.02 0.80 -18.74
C GLY A 166 0.98 0.38 -19.76
#